data_AF-A0A023HQP0-F1
#
_entry.id   AF-A0A023HQP0-F1
#
_cell.length_a   1.000
_cell.length_b   1.000
_cell.length_c   1.000
_cell.angle_alpha   90.00
_cell.angle_beta   90.00
_cell.angle_gamma   90.00
#
_symmetry.space_group_name_H-M   'P 1'
#
loop_
_entity.id
_entity.type
_entity.pdbx_description
1 polymer ?
#
loop_
_entity_poly.entity_id
_entity_poly.type
_entity_poly.pdbx_seq_one_letter_code
_entity_poly.pdbx_strand_id
1 'polypeptide(L)'
;VGSVVYFHYSQTWVLLMGAITLSLTMIVWWRDVIREATFQGLHTIVVKQGLKYGMLLFILSEVLFFFSFFWAFFHSSIAPTVELGAVWPPQGI
;
A
#
# COMPACT_ATOMS: atom_id res chain seq x y z
N VAL A 1 6.32 -13.06 6.32
CA VAL A 1 7.38 -14.04 6.68
C VAL A 1 8.78 -13.46 6.47
N GLY A 2 9.13 -12.99 5.27
CA GLY A 2 10.46 -12.39 5.00
C GLY A 2 10.87 -11.27 5.97
N SER A 3 9.99 -10.30 6.22
CA SER A 3 10.29 -9.19 7.15
C SER A 3 10.47 -9.65 8.60
N VAL A 4 9.71 -10.66 9.03
CA VAL A 4 9.85 -11.25 10.38
C VAL A 4 11.21 -11.93 10.53
N VAL A 5 11.62 -12.74 9.55
CA VAL A 5 12.93 -13.41 9.57
C VAL A 5 14.07 -12.39 9.54
N TYR A 6 13.91 -11.31 8.77
CA TYR A 6 14.88 -10.22 8.74
C TYR A 6 15.02 -9.54 10.10
N PHE A 7 13.92 -9.17 10.75
CA PHE A 7 14.00 -8.46 12.04
C PHE A 7 14.48 -9.33 13.20
N HIS A 8 14.23 -10.64 13.18
CA HIS A 8 14.64 -11.54 14.28
C HIS A 8 16.02 -12.16 14.10
N TYR A 9 16.43 -12.46 12.86
CA TYR A 9 17.65 -13.22 12.57
C TYR A 9 18.63 -12.46 11.67
N SER A 10 18.32 -11.21 11.27
CA SER A 10 19.10 -10.40 10.32
C SER A 10 19.36 -11.10 8.98
N GLN A 11 18.60 -12.15 8.65
CA GLN A 11 18.72 -12.88 7.40
C GLN A 11 17.83 -12.26 6.32
N THR A 12 18.44 -11.73 5.26
CA THR A 12 17.76 -11.00 4.17
C THR A 12 17.29 -11.90 3.03
N TRP A 13 17.85 -13.10 2.88
CA TRP A 13 17.60 -13.96 1.71
C TRP A 13 16.12 -14.26 1.47
N VAL A 14 15.36 -14.57 2.52
CA VAL A 14 13.92 -14.87 2.41
C VAL A 14 13.12 -13.63 2.00
N LEU A 15 13.48 -12.44 2.51
CA LEU A 15 12.84 -11.18 2.14
C LEU A 15 13.10 -10.86 0.66
N LEU A 16 14.35 -10.98 0.20
CA LEU A 16 14.74 -10.70 -1.18
C LEU A 16 14.07 -11.66 -2.16
N MET A 17 14.07 -12.97 -1.86
CA MET A 17 13.37 -13.96 -2.69
C MET A 17 11.86 -13.72 -2.75
N GLY A 18 11.25 -13.31 -1.63
CA GLY A 18 9.84 -12.91 -1.60
C GLY A 18 9.57 -11.66 -2.45
N ALA A 19 10.43 -10.65 -2.38
CA ALA A 19 10.30 -9.43 -3.19
C ALA A 19 10.45 -9.71 -4.70
N ILE A 20 11.43 -10.54 -5.08
CA ILE A 20 11.64 -10.94 -6.49
C ILE A 20 10.42 -11.70 -7.00
N THR A 21 9.95 -12.72 -6.28
CA THR A 21 8.79 -13.51 -6.71
C THR A 21 7.53 -12.66 -6.82
N LEU A 22 7.26 -11.77 -5.84
CA LEU A 22 6.15 -10.82 -5.92
C LEU A 22 6.24 -9.93 -7.17
N SER A 23 7.41 -9.36 -7.43
CA SER A 23 7.61 -8.49 -8.61
C SER A 23 7.39 -9.24 -9.92
N LEU A 24 7.89 -10.48 -10.03
CA LEU A 24 7.70 -11.32 -11.21
C LEU A 24 6.22 -11.68 -11.40
N THR A 25 5.50 -12.04 -10.33
CA THR A 25 4.07 -12.33 -10.39
C THR A 25 3.29 -11.11 -10.87
N MET A 26 3.58 -9.91 -10.38
CA MET A 26 2.91 -8.68 -10.82
C MET A 26 3.17 -8.40 -12.32
N ILE A 27 4.41 -8.55 -12.79
CA ILE A 27 4.75 -8.36 -14.20
C ILE A 27 4.04 -9.38 -15.10
N VAL A 28 4.07 -10.66 -14.72
CA VAL A 28 3.42 -11.74 -15.50
C VAL A 28 1.91 -11.53 -15.53
N TRP A 29 1.30 -11.16 -14.40
CA TRP A 29 -0.13 -10.92 -14.32
C TRP A 29 -0.56 -9.73 -15.19
N TRP A 30 0.11 -8.58 -15.09
CA TRP A 30 -0.23 -7.42 -15.91
C TRP A 30 0.00 -7.66 -17.40
N ARG A 31 1.05 -8.40 -17.77
CA ARG A 31 1.26 -8.84 -19.14
C ARG A 31 0.05 -9.63 -19.66
N ASP A 32 -0.50 -10.52 -18.84
CA ASP A 32 -1.64 -11.34 -19.26
C ASP A 32 -2.94 -10.52 -19.34
N VAL A 33 -3.17 -9.57 -18.43
CA VAL A 33 -4.29 -8.60 -18.55
C VAL A 33 -4.19 -7.77 -19.83
N ILE A 34 -2.99 -7.30 -20.20
CA ILE A 34 -2.78 -6.57 -21.47
C ILE A 34 -3.11 -7.46 -22.67
N ARG A 35 -2.78 -8.75 -22.61
CA ARG A 35 -3.08 -9.71 -23.67
C ARG A 35 -4.57 -9.98 -23.81
N GLU A 36 -5.27 -10.18 -22.69
CA GLU A 36 -6.73 -10.33 -22.63
C GLU A 36 -7.42 -9.10 -23.24
N ALA A 37 -6.92 -7.90 -22.94
CA ALA A 37 -7.47 -6.64 -23.43
C ALA A 37 -7.22 -6.41 -24.93
N THR A 38 -5.97 -6.55 -25.37
CA THR A 38 -5.50 -6.05 -26.68
C THR A 38 -5.58 -7.11 -27.76
N PHE A 39 -5.19 -8.36 -27.44
CA PHE A 39 -5.05 -9.41 -28.45
C PHE A 39 -6.24 -10.38 -28.48
N GLN A 40 -6.93 -10.55 -27.35
CA GLN A 40 -8.10 -11.45 -27.26
C GLN A 40 -9.45 -10.72 -27.27
N GLY A 41 -9.46 -9.40 -27.04
CA GLY A 41 -10.68 -8.59 -27.10
C GLY A 41 -11.69 -8.87 -25.97
N LEU A 42 -11.25 -9.44 -24.85
CA LEU A 42 -12.14 -9.85 -23.75
C LEU A 42 -12.71 -8.68 -22.93
N HIS A 43 -12.16 -7.48 -23.10
CA HIS A 43 -12.58 -6.27 -22.40
C HIS A 43 -13.83 -5.65 -23.06
N THR A 44 -14.99 -6.28 -22.87
CA THR A 44 -16.30 -5.73 -23.26
C THR A 44 -16.60 -4.42 -22.53
N ILE A 45 -17.63 -3.69 -22.96
CA ILE A 45 -18.03 -2.41 -22.35
C ILE A 45 -18.31 -2.56 -20.84
N VAL A 46 -18.97 -3.64 -20.44
CA VAL A 46 -19.27 -3.94 -19.03
C VAL A 46 -17.99 -4.18 -18.24
N VAL A 47 -17.04 -4.96 -18.78
CA VAL A 47 -15.74 -5.22 -18.12
C VAL A 47 -14.95 -3.92 -17.95
N LYS A 48 -14.88 -3.08 -18.99
CA LYS A 48 -14.20 -1.77 -18.92
C LYS A 48 -14.83 -0.87 -17.85
N GLN A 49 -16.15 -0.88 -17.73
CA GLN A 49 -16.84 -0.11 -16.69
C GLN A 49 -16.54 -0.65 -15.28
N GLY A 50 -16.49 -1.97 -15.12
CA GLY A 50 -16.06 -2.62 -13.88
C GLY A 50 -14.64 -2.23 -13.46
N LEU A 51 -13.68 -2.24 -14.39
CA LEU A 51 -12.31 -1.81 -14.15
C LEU A 51 -12.21 -0.33 -13.73
N LYS A 52 -13.03 0.55 -14.33
CA LYS A 52 -13.08 1.97 -13.93
C LYS A 52 -13.57 2.14 -12.49
N TYR A 53 -14.66 1.47 -12.11
CA TYR A 53 -15.15 1.51 -10.74
C TYR A 53 -14.17 0.87 -9.76
N GLY A 54 -13.53 -0.24 -10.14
CA GLY A 54 -12.48 -0.88 -9.35
C GLY A 54 -11.31 0.07 -9.07
N MET A 55 -10.83 0.81 -10.08
CA MET A 55 -9.75 1.78 -9.90
C MET A 55 -10.19 2.96 -9.02
N LEU A 56 -11.43 3.45 -9.18
CA LEU A 56 -11.97 4.51 -8.32
C LEU A 56 -12.00 4.07 -6.85
N LEU A 57 -12.53 2.89 -6.57
CA LEU A 57 -12.60 2.34 -5.22
C LEU A 57 -11.21 2.07 -4.63
N PHE A 58 -10.26 1.60 -5.44
CA PHE A 58 -8.86 1.42 -5.03
C PHE A 58 -8.22 2.77 -4.63
N ILE A 59 -8.38 3.82 -5.45
CA ILE A 59 -7.88 5.16 -5.09
C ILE A 59 -8.56 5.67 -3.82
N LEU A 60 -9.87 5.46 -3.66
CA LEU A 60 -10.59 5.85 -2.46
C LEU A 60 -10.04 5.14 -1.21
N SER A 61 -9.70 3.86 -1.30
CA SER A 61 -9.06 3.14 -0.18
C SER A 61 -7.68 3.71 0.18
N GLU A 62 -6.88 4.13 -0.80
CA GLU A 62 -5.59 4.77 -0.55
C GLU A 62 -5.76 6.15 0.13
N VAL A 63 -6.76 6.94 -0.29
CA VAL A 63 -7.08 8.23 0.38
C VAL A 63 -7.43 8.01 1.85
N LEU A 64 -8.23 6.98 2.16
CA LEU A 64 -8.58 6.63 3.55
C LEU A 64 -7.38 6.09 4.34
N PHE A 65 -6.49 5.35 3.69
CA PHE A 65 -5.22 4.92 4.30
C PHE A 65 -4.38 6.13 4.70
N PHE A 66 -4.22 7.13 3.84
CA PHE A 66 -3.53 8.39 4.20
C PHE A 66 -4.28 9.20 5.25
N PHE A 67 -5.61 9.24 5.18
CA PHE A 67 -6.43 9.89 6.19
C PHE A 67 -6.16 9.33 7.60
N SER A 68 -5.87 8.04 7.75
CA SER A 68 -5.52 7.45 9.04
C SER A 68 -4.23 8.03 9.65
N PHE A 69 -3.23 8.35 8.82
CA PHE A 69 -2.00 9.02 9.29
C PHE A 69 -2.26 10.46 9.70
N PHE A 70 -3.07 11.20 8.92
CA PHE A 70 -3.48 12.55 9.29
C PHE A 70 -4.27 12.55 10.59
N TRP A 71 -5.17 11.60 10.76
CA TRP A 71 -5.92 11.43 12.00
C TRP A 71 -4.98 11.21 13.19
N ALA A 72 -4.02 10.28 13.07
CA ALA A 72 -3.02 10.03 14.12
C ALA A 72 -2.17 11.28 14.44
N PHE A 73 -1.76 12.03 13.42
CA PHE A 73 -1.04 13.29 13.57
C PHE A 73 -1.86 14.37 14.29
N PHE A 74 -3.11 14.61 13.87
CA PHE A 74 -3.98 15.60 14.49
C PHE A 74 -4.35 15.21 15.91
N HIS A 75 -4.64 13.93 16.15
CA HIS A 75 -4.89 13.43 17.50
C HIS A 75 -3.71 13.73 18.44
N SER A 76 -2.48 13.49 17.97
CA SER A 76 -1.26 13.69 18.76
C SER A 76 -0.88 15.17 18.95
N SER A 77 -1.18 16.04 17.97
CA SER A 77 -0.81 17.46 18.00
C SER A 77 -1.85 18.36 18.69
N ILE A 78 -3.14 18.01 18.65
CA ILE A 78 -4.22 18.79 19.27
C ILE A 78 -4.26 18.58 20.79
N ALA A 79 -3.96 17.37 21.26
CA ALA A 79 -3.92 17.03 22.68
C ALA A 79 -2.59 16.32 23.02
N PRO A 80 -1.46 17.05 23.01
CA PRO A 80 -0.16 16.48 23.33
C PRO A 80 -0.17 15.88 24.74
N THR A 81 0.37 14.68 24.88
CA THR A 81 0.46 13.99 26.17
C THR A 81 1.37 14.76 27.13
N VAL A 82 1.12 14.61 28.44
CA VAL A 82 1.92 15.28 29.49
C VAL A 82 3.40 14.86 29.41
N GLU A 83 3.67 13.63 28.98
CA GLU A 83 5.04 13.11 28.77
C GLU A 83 5.82 13.87 27.68
N LEU A 84 5.12 14.50 26.73
CA LEU A 84 5.72 15.34 25.67
C LEU A 84 5.84 16.82 26.08
N GLY A 85 5.55 17.15 27.35
CA GLY A 85 5.56 18.53 27.85
C GLY A 85 4.25 19.30 27.59
N ALA A 86 3.16 18.62 27.20
CA ALA A 86 1.85 19.19 26.90
C ALA A 86 1.87 20.34 25.87
N VAL A 87 2.90 20.38 25.01
CA VAL A 87 3.10 21.37 23.97
C VAL A 87 3.46 20.66 22.67
N TRP A 88 2.97 21.20 21.55
CA TRP A 88 3.36 20.77 20.22
C TRP A 88 4.07 21.94 19.48
N PRO A 89 5.21 21.72 18.81
CA PRO A 89 5.98 20.48 18.72
C PRO A 89 6.64 20.12 20.07
N PRO A 90 6.92 18.83 20.34
CA PRO A 90 7.54 18.41 21.58
C PRO A 90 8.93 19.02 21.73
N GLN A 91 9.29 19.44 22.95
CA GLN A 91 10.59 20.05 23.22
C GLN A 91 11.69 18.98 23.32
N GLY A 92 12.81 19.19 22.63
CA GLY A 92 14.02 18.37 22.81
C GLY A 92 14.11 17.10 21.97
N ILE A 93 13.32 17.00 20.90
CA ILE A 93 13.55 16.04 19.80
C ILE A 93 14.46 16.69 18.75
#